data_AF-A0A950A7U6-F1
#
_entry.id   AF-A0A950A7U6-F1
#
_cell.length_a   1.000
_cell.length_b   1.000
_cell.length_c   1.000
_cell.angle_alpha   90.00
_cell.angle_beta   90.00
_cell.angle_gamma   90.00
#
_symmetry.space_group_name_H-M   'P 1'
#
loop_
_entity.id
_entity.type
_entity.pdbx_description
1 polymer ?
#
loop_
_entity_poly.entity_id
_entity_poly.type
_entity_poly.pdbx_seq_one_letter_code
_entity_poly.pdbx_strand_id
1 'polypeptide(L)'
;MNGTDPAPQDVSLEQSFFTGHKVKVFVHNQQVTSPTTESFVDDAKHSGIPVVGVYETMPTPGYDYQSWMLAEVKAIEKAVAQGISTEHL
;
A
#
# COMPACT_ATOMS: atom_id res chain seq x y z
N MET A 1 6.34 8.08 -11.51
CA MET A 1 6.22 9.27 -10.62
C MET A 1 7.34 10.27 -10.92
N ASN A 2 7.04 11.57 -10.84
CA ASN A 2 8.04 12.64 -10.91
C ASN A 2 8.92 12.55 -9.66
N GLY A 3 10.16 12.09 -9.81
CA GLY A 3 11.05 11.61 -8.74
C GLY A 3 11.54 12.69 -7.78
N THR A 4 10.63 13.22 -6.96
CA THR A 4 10.95 14.04 -5.79
C THR A 4 10.35 13.36 -4.57
N ASP A 5 11.20 13.07 -3.59
CA ASP A 5 10.73 12.59 -2.29
C ASP A 5 9.77 13.61 -1.66
N PRO A 6 8.76 13.14 -0.90
CA PRO A 6 7.88 14.02 -0.13
C PRO A 6 8.68 14.87 0.86
N ALA A 7 8.14 16.02 1.25
CA ALA A 7 8.79 16.86 2.25
C ALA A 7 8.91 16.11 3.60
N PRO A 8 9.95 16.35 4.41
CA PRO A 8 10.12 15.67 5.70
C PRO A 8 8.92 15.79 6.66
N GLN A 9 8.17 16.89 6.56
CA GLN A 9 6.95 17.10 7.33
C GLN A 9 5.83 16.16 6.92
N ASP A 10 5.70 15.87 5.62
CA ASP A 10 4.69 14.93 5.10
C ASP A 10 5.04 13.49 5.48
N VAL A 11 6.34 13.14 5.46
CA VAL A 11 6.83 11.84 5.94
C VAL A 11 6.48 11.64 7.42
N SER A 12 6.75 12.65 8.25
CA SER A 12 6.43 12.60 9.69
C SER A 12 4.91 12.52 9.93
N LEU A 13 4.12 13.19 9.10
CA LEU A 13 2.66 13.15 9.18
C LEU A 13 2.12 11.76 8.83
N GLU A 14 2.59 11.15 7.75
CA GLU A 14 2.20 9.79 7.35
C GLU A 14 2.54 8.77 8.46
N GLN A 15 3.76 8.84 9.01
CA GLN A 15 4.18 7.99 10.14
C GLN A 15 3.30 8.17 11.39
N SER A 16 2.81 9.39 11.63
CA SER A 16 1.89 9.66 12.74
C SER A 16 0.54 8.97 12.55
N PHE A 17 0.12 8.68 11.32
CA PHE A 17 -1.10 7.94 11.05
C PHE A 17 -0.96 6.46 11.43
N PHE A 18 0.21 5.86 11.23
CA PHE A 18 0.47 4.48 11.64
C PHE A 18 0.56 4.36 13.17
N THR A 19 1.45 5.14 13.79
CA THR A 19 1.69 5.10 15.25
C THR A 19 0.46 5.54 16.06
N GLY A 20 -0.33 6.49 15.54
CA GLY A 20 -1.58 6.94 16.14
C GLY A 20 -2.79 6.07 15.79
N HIS A 21 -2.61 4.98 15.03
CA HIS A 21 -3.66 4.11 14.49
C HIS A 21 -4.82 4.89 13.86
N LYS A 22 -4.51 5.91 13.05
CA LYS A 22 -5.49 6.78 12.39
C LYS A 22 -5.96 6.25 11.04
N VAL A 23 -5.27 5.25 10.50
CA VAL A 23 -5.62 4.56 9.26
C VAL A 23 -5.87 3.09 9.53
N LYS A 24 -6.70 2.45 8.70
CA LYS A 24 -7.00 1.02 8.78
C LYS A 24 -6.14 0.15 7.86
N VAL A 25 -5.64 0.73 6.77
CA VAL A 25 -4.89 0.03 5.72
C VAL A 25 -3.90 1.03 5.12
N PHE A 26 -2.70 0.58 4.79
CA PHE A 26 -1.75 1.31 3.97
C PHE A 26 -1.72 0.71 2.56
N VAL A 27 -1.86 1.55 1.54
CA VAL A 27 -1.88 1.15 0.13
C VAL A 27 -0.70 1.80 -0.58
N HIS A 28 0.08 1.01 -1.31
CA HIS A 28 1.20 1.54 -2.10
C HIS A 28 1.24 0.90 -3.49
N ASN A 29 1.82 1.61 -4.46
CA ASN A 29 2.13 1.03 -5.75
C ASN A 29 3.30 0.05 -5.59
N GLN A 30 3.10 -1.22 -5.93
CA GLN A 30 4.12 -2.26 -5.82
C GLN A 30 5.17 -2.16 -6.94
N GLN A 31 4.84 -1.54 -8.06
CA GLN A 31 5.71 -1.46 -9.25
C GLN A 31 6.75 -0.33 -9.15
N VAL A 32 6.56 0.62 -8.24
CA VAL A 32 7.44 1.77 -8.06
C VAL A 32 7.71 1.96 -6.58
N THR A 33 8.89 1.54 -6.13
CA THR A 33 9.35 1.69 -4.74
C THR A 33 10.50 2.69 -4.62
N SER A 34 10.65 3.23 -3.42
CA SER A 34 11.76 4.09 -3.00
C SER A 34 12.07 3.78 -1.53
N PRO A 35 13.24 4.19 -1.00
CA PRO A 35 13.53 4.03 0.43
C PRO A 35 12.46 4.63 1.34
N THR A 36 11.86 5.76 0.93
CA THR A 36 10.76 6.39 1.66
C THR A 36 9.52 5.50 1.68
N THR A 37 9.11 4.96 0.52
CA THR A 37 7.94 4.08 0.43
C THR A 37 8.15 2.77 1.18
N GLU A 38 9.36 2.20 1.13
CA GLU A 38 9.73 1.00 1.87
C GLU A 38 9.65 1.25 3.39
N SER A 39 10.12 2.41 3.86
CA SER A 39 10.01 2.78 5.27
C SER A 39 8.55 2.87 5.75
N PHE A 40 7.62 3.35 4.93
CA PHE A 40 6.20 3.37 5.27
C PHE A 40 5.57 1.97 5.31
N VAL A 41 5.98 1.08 4.39
CA VAL A 41 5.55 -0.33 4.44
C VAL A 41 6.00 -0.97 5.75
N ASP A 42 7.25 -0.75 6.16
CA ASP A 42 7.78 -1.27 7.41
C ASP A 42 7.09 -0.66 8.63
N ASP A 43 6.87 0.65 8.66
CA ASP A 43 6.17 1.35 9.75
C ASP A 43 4.72 0.88 9.89
N ALA A 44 4.01 0.67 8.78
CA ALA A 44 2.68 0.10 8.77
C ALA A 44 2.67 -1.33 9.35
N LYS A 45 3.59 -2.19 8.89
CA LYS A 45 3.75 -3.56 9.40
C LYS A 45 4.05 -3.60 10.89
N HIS A 46 5.00 -2.79 11.36
CA HIS A 46 5.34 -2.68 12.77
C HIS A 46 4.17 -2.18 13.63
N SER A 47 3.33 -1.31 13.07
CA SER A 47 2.13 -0.79 13.72
C SER A 47 0.91 -1.73 13.57
N GLY A 48 1.07 -2.92 12.99
CA GLY A 48 -0.02 -3.87 12.77
C GLY A 48 -1.10 -3.38 11.79
N ILE A 49 -0.77 -2.40 10.95
CA ILE A 49 -1.64 -1.90 9.88
C ILE A 49 -1.47 -2.79 8.65
N PRO A 50 -2.54 -3.40 8.13
CA PRO A 50 -2.52 -4.16 6.89
C PRO A 50 -1.96 -3.36 5.70
N VAL A 51 -1.16 -4.03 4.87
CA VAL A 51 -0.55 -3.44 3.68
C VAL A 51 -1.15 -4.07 2.42
N VAL A 52 -1.51 -3.24 1.44
CA VAL A 52 -1.99 -3.67 0.13
C VAL A 52 -1.12 -3.08 -0.97
N GLY A 53 -0.50 -3.96 -1.77
CA GLY A 53 0.19 -3.59 -2.99
C GLY A 53 -0.80 -3.48 -4.15
N VAL A 54 -0.90 -2.30 -4.76
CA VAL A 54 -1.67 -2.05 -6.00
C VAL A 54 -0.72 -1.79 -7.17
N TYR A 55 -1.25 -1.82 -8.38
CA TYR A 55 -0.46 -1.73 -9.61
C TYR A 55 -0.97 -0.56 -10.46
N GLU A 56 -0.07 0.17 -11.13
CA GLU A 56 -0.43 1.20 -12.12
C GLU A 56 -0.65 0.58 -13.50
N THR A 57 0.13 -0.46 -13.81
CA THR A 57 0.05 -1.24 -15.05
C THR A 57 -0.26 -2.68 -14.71
N MET A 58 -1.24 -3.26 -15.42
CA MET A 58 -1.70 -4.63 -15.19
C MET A 58 -0.52 -5.61 -15.04
N PRO A 59 -0.43 -6.35 -13.91
CA PRO A 59 0.61 -7.33 -13.72
C PRO A 59 0.46 -8.47 -14.73
N THR A 60 1.59 -9.00 -15.20
CA THR A 60 1.64 -10.11 -16.15
C THR A 60 2.47 -11.27 -15.59
N PRO A 61 2.14 -12.53 -15.92
CA PRO A 61 0.97 -12.98 -16.68
C PRO A 61 -0.27 -13.20 -15.80
N GLY A 62 -1.44 -13.42 -16.41
CA GLY A 62 -2.56 -14.07 -15.72
C GLY A 62 -3.80 -13.23 -15.42
N TYR A 63 -3.79 -11.94 -15.76
CA TYR A 63 -4.96 -11.08 -15.63
C TYR A 63 -5.43 -10.52 -16.98
N ASP A 64 -6.74 -10.33 -17.08
CA ASP A 64 -7.35 -9.30 -17.91
C ASP A 64 -7.73 -8.10 -17.04
N TYR A 65 -8.22 -7.02 -17.65
CA TYR A 65 -8.55 -5.81 -16.91
C TYR A 65 -9.61 -6.04 -15.82
N GLN A 66 -10.64 -6.84 -16.09
CA GLN A 66 -11.74 -7.04 -15.15
C GLN A 66 -11.32 -7.87 -13.95
N SER A 67 -10.59 -8.96 -14.19
CA SER A 67 -10.05 -9.83 -13.15
C SER A 67 -9.00 -9.12 -12.29
N TRP A 68 -8.15 -8.27 -12.89
CA TRP A 68 -7.17 -7.45 -12.17
C TRP A 68 -7.84 -6.42 -11.25
N MET A 69 -8.75 -5.60 -11.77
CA MET A 69 -9.46 -4.60 -10.95
C MET A 69 -10.27 -5.28 -9.83
N LEU A 70 -10.86 -6.45 -10.10
CA LEU A 70 -11.55 -7.23 -9.08
C LEU A 70 -10.57 -7.76 -8.02
N ALA A 71 -9.36 -8.15 -8.40
CA ALA A 71 -8.34 -8.61 -7.45
C ALA A 71 -7.87 -7.48 -6.53
N GLU A 72 -7.64 -6.27 -7.06
CA GLU A 72 -7.29 -5.09 -6.24
C GLU A 72 -8.38 -4.71 -5.25
N VAL A 73 -9.64 -4.67 -5.70
CA VAL A 73 -10.77 -4.35 -4.81
C VAL A 73 -10.92 -5.42 -3.71
N LYS A 74 -10.77 -6.71 -4.05
CA LYS A 74 -10.81 -7.80 -3.06
C LYS A 74 -9.67 -7.73 -2.06
N ALA A 75 -8.47 -7.33 -2.50
CA ALA A 75 -7.33 -7.15 -1.61
C ALA A 75 -7.60 -6.03 -0.59
N ILE A 76 -8.12 -4.89 -1.05
CA ILE A 76 -8.50 -3.77 -0.18
C ILE A 76 -9.64 -4.17 0.77
N GLU A 77 -10.66 -4.88 0.26
CA GLU A 77 -11.78 -5.37 1.08
C GLU A 77 -11.29 -6.27 2.23
N LYS A 78 -10.43 -7.24 1.93
CA LYS A 78 -9.81 -8.12 2.93
C LYS A 78 -9.00 -7.34 3.96
N ALA A 79 -8.23 -6.36 3.53
CA ALA A 79 -7.44 -5.52 4.44
C ALA A 79 -8.34 -4.70 5.38
N VAL A 80 -9.38 -4.04 4.85
CA VAL A 80 -10.29 -3.18 5.64
C VAL A 80 -11.20 -3.98 6.57
N ALA A 81 -11.76 -5.10 6.08
CA ALA A 81 -12.78 -5.86 6.80
C ALA A 81 -12.18 -6.93 7.72
N GLN A 82 -11.03 -7.50 7.35
CA GLN A 82 -10.47 -8.69 7.99
C GLN A 82 -9.05 -8.46 8.54
N GLY A 83 -8.43 -7.31 8.24
CA GLY A 83 -7.06 -7.03 8.65
C GLY A 83 -6.01 -7.85 7.89
N ILE A 84 -6.35 -8.38 6.71
CA ILE A 84 -5.47 -9.27 5.94
C ILE A 84 -4.73 -8.47 4.87
N SER A 85 -3.39 -8.42 4.98
CA SER A 85 -2.52 -7.82 3.96
C SER A 85 -2.54 -8.62 2.64
N THR A 86 -2.35 -7.93 1.52
CA THR A 86 -2.08 -8.53 0.21
C THR A 86 -0.97 -7.71 -0.43
N GLU A 87 0.29 -8.13 -0.20
CA GLU A 87 1.46 -7.35 -0.63
C GLU A 87 1.73 -7.47 -2.14
N HIS A 88 1.22 -8.54 -2.77
CA HIS A 88 1.37 -8.80 -4.20
C HIS A 88 0.08 -9.45 -4.76
N LEU A 89 -0.23 -9.14 -6.02
CA LEU A 89 -1.28 -9.80 -6.82
C LEU A 89 -0.71 -10.80 -7.82
#